data_AF-A0A7Y6XCI1-F1
#
_entry.id   AF-A0A7Y6XCI1-F1
#
_cell.length_a   1.000
_cell.length_b   1.000
_cell.length_c   1.000
_cell.angle_alpha   90.00
_cell.angle_beta   90.00
_cell.angle_gamma   90.00
#
_symmetry.space_group_name_H-M   'P 1'
#
loop_
_entity.id
_entity.type
_entity.pdbx_description
1 polymer ?
#
loop_
_entity_poly.entity_id
_entity_poly.type
_entity_poly.pdbx_seq_one_letter_code
_entity_poly.pdbx_strand_id
1 'polypeptide(L)'
;MLDLQTLTPETLLSASLADVVETVVAREPAHFRARLASVDPAALQARLTDIRRVLGIAPPAQLQEWEAIQHALNSRDSADSIWNSEDRSLRLDVPSRMPADLDALAALLQSYPEGLFAGLFVLSEEASGDRVLMSLLSEPGQPLLVFPYAHGRGALRAAHSLKNFLLTAWLSDNEPEPDEAPGWVGDPHYEALQEVAREHDARLAVPSPDARAPTAPRSLHLHGRSRWMYGVLWGRPSPSLKEYLEQAPGDAEWGVEKQELSANPLLANYWMLAHYFLGNEKACTAAVVAGHQNPAELTRGLARLVEAWLAAPSRARIGEVDATALERVRQAVSDSARPDQRSPR
;
A
#
# COMPACT_ATOMS: atom_id res chain seq x y z
N MET A 1 -7.53 -14.59 24.43
CA MET A 1 -7.86 -13.26 24.99
C MET A 1 -6.64 -12.70 25.66
N LEU A 2 -6.13 -11.61 25.11
CA LEU A 2 -4.98 -10.88 25.61
C LEU A 2 -5.42 -10.00 26.78
N ASP A 3 -4.66 -9.99 27.87
CA ASP A 3 -4.89 -9.10 29.00
C ASP A 3 -3.94 -7.90 28.92
N LEU A 4 -4.50 -6.70 28.80
CA LEU A 4 -3.72 -5.46 28.71
C LEU A 4 -3.00 -5.13 30.01
N GLN A 5 -3.51 -5.56 31.17
CA GLN A 5 -2.89 -5.28 32.47
C GLN A 5 -1.57 -6.03 32.67
N THR A 6 -1.42 -7.17 31.99
CA THR A 6 -0.25 -8.06 32.10
C THR A 6 0.47 -8.22 30.76
N LEU A 7 0.22 -7.31 29.81
CA LEU A 7 0.84 -7.34 28.50
C LEU A 7 2.35 -7.12 28.61
N THR A 8 3.11 -7.98 27.94
CA THR A 8 4.57 -7.93 27.84
C THR A 8 4.96 -8.04 26.38
N PRO A 9 6.20 -7.70 26.00
CA PRO A 9 6.69 -7.91 24.64
C PRO A 9 6.61 -9.38 24.21
N GLU A 10 6.89 -10.33 25.11
CA GLU A 10 6.82 -11.77 24.87
C GLU A 10 5.39 -12.23 24.62
N THR A 11 4.44 -11.81 25.46
CA THR A 11 3.03 -12.17 25.27
C THR A 11 2.50 -11.60 23.95
N LEU A 12 2.85 -10.35 23.62
CA LEU A 12 2.46 -9.73 22.35
C LEU A 12 3.10 -10.41 21.12
N LEU A 13 4.36 -10.83 21.21
CA LEU A 13 5.03 -11.59 20.15
C LEU A 13 4.30 -12.92 19.87
N SER A 14 3.88 -13.61 20.93
CA SER A 14 3.18 -14.91 20.85
C SER A 14 1.69 -14.82 20.52
N ALA A 15 1.04 -13.69 20.79
CA ALA A 15 -0.39 -13.49 20.56
C ALA A 15 -0.74 -13.62 19.06
N SER A 16 -1.94 -14.08 18.75
CA SER A 16 -2.44 -13.98 17.37
C SER A 16 -2.81 -12.52 17.06
N LEU A 17 -2.92 -12.17 15.77
CA LEU A 17 -3.47 -10.86 15.40
C LEU A 17 -4.95 -10.78 15.79
N ALA A 18 -5.68 -11.90 15.70
CA ALA A 18 -7.07 -11.99 16.15
C ALA A 18 -7.23 -11.71 17.65
N ASP A 19 -6.32 -12.19 18.51
CA ASP A 19 -6.33 -11.87 19.95
C ASP A 19 -6.13 -10.37 20.20
N VAL A 20 -5.20 -9.74 19.46
CA VAL A 20 -4.98 -8.28 19.59
C VAL A 20 -6.23 -7.52 19.18
N VAL A 21 -6.82 -7.86 18.03
CA VAL A 21 -8.04 -7.20 17.52
C VAL A 21 -9.23 -7.44 18.46
N GLU A 22 -9.42 -8.65 18.96
CA GLU A 22 -10.46 -8.96 19.94
C GLU A 22 -10.32 -8.09 21.20
N THR A 23 -9.09 -7.87 21.66
CA THR A 23 -8.84 -7.14 22.90
C THR A 23 -8.93 -5.62 22.73
N VAL A 24 -8.44 -5.04 21.63
CA VAL A 24 -8.28 -3.56 21.52
C VAL A 24 -9.19 -2.89 20.50
N VAL A 25 -9.71 -3.66 19.54
CA VAL A 25 -10.59 -3.12 18.50
C VAL A 25 -12.02 -3.57 18.76
N ALA A 26 -12.22 -4.84 19.13
CA ALA A 26 -13.54 -5.47 19.19
C ALA A 26 -14.41 -4.90 20.33
N ARG A 27 -15.39 -4.04 20.03
CA ARG A 27 -16.45 -3.59 20.95
C ARG A 27 -17.27 -4.73 21.54
N GLU A 28 -17.56 -5.78 20.74
CA GLU A 28 -18.31 -6.96 21.16
C GLU A 28 -17.51 -8.26 20.94
N PRO A 29 -16.57 -8.61 21.85
CA PRO A 29 -15.64 -9.73 21.66
C PRO A 29 -16.31 -11.08 21.38
N ALA A 30 -17.45 -11.37 22.03
CA ALA A 30 -18.18 -12.61 21.81
C ALA A 30 -18.77 -12.71 20.39
N HIS A 31 -19.34 -11.61 19.88
CA HIS A 31 -19.87 -11.55 18.52
C HIS A 31 -18.75 -11.59 17.47
N PHE A 32 -17.63 -10.88 17.71
CA PHE A 32 -16.44 -10.96 16.88
C PHE A 32 -15.94 -12.40 16.76
N ARG A 33 -15.77 -13.12 17.89
CA ARG A 33 -15.35 -14.54 17.88
C ARG A 33 -16.31 -15.43 17.12
N ALA A 34 -17.62 -15.27 17.33
CA ALA A 34 -18.63 -16.06 16.63
C ALA A 34 -18.56 -15.86 15.10
N ARG A 35 -18.33 -14.63 14.65
CA ARG A 35 -18.17 -14.31 13.22
C ARG A 35 -16.83 -14.78 12.66
N LEU A 36 -15.74 -14.63 13.41
CA LEU A 36 -14.43 -15.12 13.00
C LEU A 36 -14.47 -16.65 12.79
N ALA A 37 -15.18 -17.37 13.67
CA ALA A 37 -15.39 -18.81 13.56
C ALA A 37 -16.31 -19.22 12.39
N SER A 38 -17.10 -18.30 11.83
CA SER A 38 -17.99 -18.56 10.69
C SER A 38 -17.39 -18.20 9.34
N VAL A 39 -16.18 -17.63 9.30
CA VAL A 39 -15.51 -17.27 8.04
C VAL A 39 -15.17 -18.53 7.26
N ASP A 40 -15.61 -18.59 6.00
CA ASP A 40 -15.33 -19.70 5.09
C ASP A 40 -13.84 -19.70 4.66
N PRO A 41 -13.06 -20.73 5.03
CA PRO A 41 -11.65 -20.83 4.64
C PRO A 41 -11.47 -20.92 3.11
N ALA A 42 -12.42 -21.50 2.39
CA ALA A 42 -12.34 -21.63 0.93
C ALA A 42 -12.49 -20.26 0.25
N ALA A 43 -13.41 -19.42 0.74
CA ALA A 43 -13.57 -18.04 0.28
C ALA A 43 -12.32 -17.19 0.54
N LEU A 44 -11.70 -17.31 1.72
CA LEU A 44 -10.42 -16.63 2.02
C LEU A 44 -9.32 -17.07 1.07
N GLN A 45 -9.16 -18.37 0.84
CA GLN A 45 -8.14 -18.89 -0.07
C GLN A 45 -8.37 -18.43 -1.51
N ALA A 46 -9.63 -18.37 -1.96
CA ALA A 46 -9.98 -17.83 -3.27
C ALA A 46 -9.59 -16.34 -3.37
N ARG A 47 -9.88 -15.53 -2.34
CA ARG A 47 -9.49 -14.12 -2.27
C ARG A 47 -7.98 -13.92 -2.36
N LEU A 48 -7.18 -14.71 -1.62
CA LEU A 48 -5.71 -14.63 -1.68
C LEU A 48 -5.18 -15.06 -3.05
N THR A 49 -5.79 -16.06 -3.67
CA THR A 49 -5.46 -16.50 -5.04
C THR A 49 -5.74 -15.39 -6.05
N ASP A 50 -6.86 -14.67 -5.91
CA ASP A 50 -7.20 -13.52 -6.73
C ASP A 50 -6.21 -12.36 -6.56
N ILE A 51 -5.84 -12.02 -5.33
CA ILE A 51 -4.82 -10.99 -5.06
C ILE A 51 -3.51 -11.35 -5.76
N ARG A 52 -3.06 -12.61 -5.62
CA ARG A 52 -1.84 -13.09 -6.27
C ARG A 52 -1.91 -13.00 -7.79
N ARG A 53 -3.03 -13.44 -8.38
CA ARG A 53 -3.26 -13.40 -9.84
C ARG A 53 -3.29 -11.98 -10.38
N VAL A 54 -3.96 -11.07 -9.68
CA VAL A 54 -4.13 -9.67 -10.10
C VAL A 54 -2.83 -8.89 -9.96
N LEU A 55 -2.19 -8.94 -8.80
CA LEU A 55 -1.02 -8.13 -8.48
C LEU A 55 0.31 -8.78 -8.86
N GLY A 56 0.35 -10.10 -9.04
CA GLY A 56 1.59 -10.88 -9.18
C GLY A 56 2.43 -10.92 -7.91
N ILE A 57 1.87 -10.54 -6.76
CA ILE A 57 2.53 -10.54 -5.45
C ILE A 57 2.10 -11.78 -4.69
N ALA A 58 3.04 -12.50 -4.08
CA ALA A 58 2.69 -13.58 -3.15
C ALA A 58 2.14 -12.96 -1.85
N PRO A 59 0.87 -13.24 -1.47
CA PRO A 59 0.31 -12.68 -0.25
C PRO A 59 1.11 -13.10 0.99
N PRO A 60 1.41 -12.18 1.93
CA PRO A 60 2.01 -12.53 3.21
C PRO A 60 1.15 -13.53 3.98
N ALA A 61 1.75 -14.43 4.75
CA ALA A 61 1.03 -15.47 5.49
C ALA A 61 -0.05 -14.89 6.43
N GLN A 62 0.28 -13.79 7.13
CA GLN A 62 -0.65 -13.10 8.02
C GLN A 62 -1.80 -12.37 7.30
N LEU A 63 -1.75 -12.23 5.96
CA LEU A 63 -2.86 -11.61 5.22
C LEU A 63 -4.14 -12.45 5.31
N GLN A 64 -4.01 -13.78 5.36
CA GLN A 64 -5.16 -14.66 5.53
C GLN A 64 -5.89 -14.38 6.85
N GLU A 65 -5.12 -14.26 7.94
CA GLU A 65 -5.65 -13.93 9.26
C GLU A 65 -6.31 -12.55 9.24
N TRP A 66 -5.68 -11.55 8.61
CA TRP A 66 -6.27 -10.22 8.47
C TRP A 66 -7.57 -10.20 7.66
N GLU A 67 -7.65 -10.90 6.52
CA GLU A 67 -8.89 -10.97 5.72
C GLU A 67 -10.03 -11.63 6.52
N ALA A 68 -9.72 -12.64 7.34
CA ALA A 68 -10.70 -13.26 8.24
C ALA A 68 -11.17 -12.27 9.32
N ILE A 69 -10.24 -11.53 9.92
CA ILE A 69 -10.53 -10.46 10.88
C ILE A 69 -11.41 -9.39 10.25
N GLN A 70 -11.05 -8.88 9.08
CA GLN A 70 -11.80 -7.86 8.36
C GLN A 70 -13.23 -8.34 8.03
N HIS A 71 -13.40 -9.61 7.68
CA HIS A 71 -14.73 -10.19 7.52
C HIS A 71 -15.51 -10.21 8.85
N ALA A 72 -14.88 -10.60 9.96
CA ALA A 72 -15.51 -10.64 11.28
C ALA A 72 -15.90 -9.24 11.81
N LEU A 73 -15.11 -8.22 11.49
CA LEU A 73 -15.36 -6.81 11.82
C LEU A 73 -16.48 -6.20 10.95
N ASN A 74 -16.62 -6.60 9.68
CA ASN A 74 -17.62 -6.03 8.78
C ASN A 74 -19.05 -6.60 9.03
N SER A 75 -19.80 -6.08 10.01
CA SER A 75 -21.25 -6.28 10.04
C SER A 75 -21.93 -5.48 8.94
N ARG A 76 -22.53 -6.16 7.95
CA ARG A 76 -23.45 -5.52 7.00
C ARG A 76 -24.86 -5.27 7.57
N ASP A 77 -25.10 -5.63 8.83
CA ASP A 77 -26.45 -5.74 9.40
C ASP A 77 -26.96 -4.47 10.13
N SER A 78 -26.21 -3.37 10.16
CA SER A 78 -26.77 -2.08 10.55
C SER A 78 -26.13 -0.94 9.76
N ALA A 79 -26.95 0.03 9.34
CA ALA A 79 -26.47 1.33 8.84
C ALA A 79 -25.61 2.06 9.90
N ASP A 80 -25.75 1.65 11.16
CA ASP A 80 -24.97 2.03 12.32
C ASP A 80 -23.89 0.99 12.67
N SER A 81 -23.34 0.27 11.69
CA SER A 81 -22.31 -0.76 11.93
C SER A 81 -21.08 -0.12 12.60
N ILE A 82 -21.11 -0.21 13.92
CA ILE A 82 -20.29 0.25 15.05
C ILE A 82 -18.77 0.01 14.96
N TRP A 83 -18.28 -0.44 13.80
CA TRP A 83 -16.87 -0.71 13.48
C TRP A 83 -16.21 0.39 12.64
N ASN A 84 -16.98 1.41 12.31
CA ASN A 84 -16.46 2.73 12.04
C ASN A 84 -16.24 3.36 13.43
N SER A 85 -15.02 3.32 13.98
CA SER A 85 -14.70 4.39 14.93
C SER A 85 -14.90 5.69 14.15
N GLU A 86 -15.51 6.69 14.77
CA GLU A 86 -16.10 7.84 14.05
C GLU A 86 -15.12 8.62 13.15
N ASP A 87 -13.82 8.29 13.13
CA ASP A 87 -12.83 8.82 12.19
C ASP A 87 -11.86 7.80 11.53
N ARG A 88 -11.84 6.49 11.87
CA ARG A 88 -10.85 5.52 11.32
C ARG A 88 -11.43 4.15 10.97
N SER A 89 -11.79 3.94 9.71
CA SER A 89 -12.19 2.61 9.21
C SER A 89 -10.96 1.70 8.96
N LEU A 90 -10.97 0.48 9.52
CA LEU A 90 -9.97 -0.56 9.21
C LEU A 90 -10.45 -1.40 8.03
N ARG A 91 -10.15 -0.93 6.83
CA ARG A 91 -10.48 -1.64 5.60
C ARG A 91 -9.28 -1.68 4.69
N LEU A 92 -8.75 -2.88 4.51
CA LEU A 92 -7.77 -3.11 3.46
C LEU A 92 -8.48 -3.09 2.10
N ASP A 93 -8.12 -2.11 1.28
CA ASP A 93 -8.65 -1.96 -0.08
C ASP A 93 -7.64 -2.47 -1.12
N VAL A 94 -7.81 -3.73 -1.54
CA VAL A 94 -6.97 -4.38 -2.55
C VAL A 94 -7.82 -4.83 -3.73
N PRO A 95 -7.47 -4.49 -4.99
CA PRO A 95 -8.21 -4.97 -6.15
C PRO A 95 -8.16 -6.50 -6.23
N SER A 96 -9.33 -7.15 -6.25
CA SER A 96 -9.50 -8.61 -6.49
C SER A 96 -9.68 -8.95 -7.96
N ARG A 97 -10.00 -7.96 -8.80
CA ARG A 97 -10.41 -8.19 -10.17
C ARG A 97 -9.86 -7.09 -11.06
N MET A 98 -9.44 -7.50 -12.25
CA MET A 98 -9.01 -6.57 -13.27
C MET A 98 -10.20 -6.13 -14.13
N PRO A 99 -10.40 -4.82 -14.33
CA PRO A 99 -11.32 -4.34 -15.34
C PRO A 99 -10.93 -4.85 -16.73
N ALA A 100 -11.91 -5.27 -17.51
CA ALA A 100 -11.69 -5.68 -18.90
C ALA A 100 -11.52 -4.47 -19.86
N ASP A 101 -12.15 -3.35 -19.49
CA ASP A 101 -12.15 -2.11 -20.26
C ASP A 101 -10.97 -1.20 -19.90
N LEU A 102 -10.41 -0.51 -20.91
CA LEU A 102 -9.23 0.34 -20.75
C LEU A 102 -9.52 1.64 -19.98
N ASP A 103 -10.72 2.20 -20.09
CA ASP A 103 -11.08 3.42 -19.35
C ASP A 103 -11.22 3.11 -17.86
N ALA A 104 -11.85 1.99 -17.51
CA ALA A 104 -11.92 1.52 -16.14
C ALA A 104 -10.53 1.17 -15.56
N LEU A 105 -9.63 0.61 -16.37
CA LEU A 105 -8.25 0.40 -15.99
C LEU A 105 -7.49 1.72 -15.78
N ALA A 106 -7.71 2.72 -16.64
CA ALA A 106 -7.09 4.03 -16.51
C ALA A 106 -7.52 4.74 -15.22
N ALA A 107 -8.78 4.59 -14.80
CA ALA A 107 -9.27 5.09 -13.52
C ALA A 107 -8.59 4.37 -12.33
N LEU A 108 -8.37 3.05 -12.44
CA LEU A 108 -7.72 2.26 -11.39
C LEU A 108 -6.30 2.76 -11.06
N LEU A 109 -5.56 3.32 -12.03
CA LEU A 109 -4.23 3.88 -11.80
C LEU A 109 -4.22 5.05 -10.82
N GLN A 110 -5.29 5.86 -10.78
CA GLN A 110 -5.42 6.95 -9.81
C GLN A 110 -5.85 6.45 -8.43
N SER A 111 -6.63 5.36 -8.38
CA SER A 111 -7.15 4.81 -7.14
C SER A 111 -6.10 4.04 -6.32
N TYR A 112 -5.11 3.43 -6.97
CA TYR A 112 -4.13 2.56 -6.28
C TYR A 112 -2.66 2.81 -6.68
N PRO A 113 -2.17 4.06 -6.73
CA PRO A 113 -0.83 4.31 -7.24
C PRO A 113 0.26 3.76 -6.31
N GLU A 114 0.07 3.79 -4.99
CA GLU A 114 0.99 3.18 -4.03
C GLU A 114 1.00 1.63 -4.14
N GLY A 115 -0.16 1.04 -4.45
CA GLY A 115 -0.27 -0.41 -4.71
C GLY A 115 0.45 -0.81 -5.98
N LEU A 116 0.33 0.00 -7.03
CA LEU A 116 0.92 -0.20 -8.35
C LEU A 116 2.45 -0.17 -8.32
N PHE A 117 3.03 0.74 -7.53
CA PHE A 117 4.47 1.00 -7.53
C PHE A 117 5.20 0.40 -6.33
N ALA A 118 4.54 0.25 -5.19
CA ALA A 118 5.17 -0.09 -3.92
C ALA A 118 4.49 -1.26 -3.18
N GLY A 119 3.42 -1.85 -3.73
CA GLY A 119 2.67 -2.91 -3.04
C GLY A 119 2.10 -2.45 -1.69
N LEU A 120 1.76 -1.16 -1.60
CA LEU A 120 1.18 -0.52 -0.42
C LEU A 120 -0.30 -0.26 -0.66
N PHE A 121 -1.15 -0.68 0.26
CA PHE A 121 -2.60 -0.56 0.13
C PHE A 121 -3.19 0.12 1.36
N VAL A 122 -4.19 0.98 1.15
CA VAL A 122 -4.84 1.70 2.24
C VAL A 122 -5.49 0.69 3.19
N LEU A 123 -5.13 0.81 4.47
CA LEU A 123 -5.70 0.09 5.59
C LEU A 123 -6.66 0.98 6.40
N SER A 124 -6.27 2.24 6.58
CA SER A 124 -7.05 3.27 7.28
C SER A 124 -6.76 4.63 6.66
N GLU A 125 -7.76 5.51 6.66
CA GLU A 125 -7.66 6.88 6.18
C GLU A 125 -8.41 7.79 7.16
N GLU A 126 -7.84 8.96 7.44
CA GLU A 126 -8.42 10.00 8.27
C GLU A 126 -8.99 11.13 7.42
N ALA A 127 -9.91 11.92 7.98
CA ALA A 127 -10.46 13.11 7.32
C ALA A 127 -9.39 14.16 6.93
N SER A 128 -8.23 14.16 7.62
CA SER A 128 -7.07 14.99 7.30
C SER A 128 -6.38 14.62 5.97
N GLY A 129 -6.68 13.43 5.44
CA GLY A 129 -5.99 12.80 4.31
C GLY A 129 -4.76 11.98 4.72
N ASP A 130 -4.38 11.98 6.00
CA ASP A 130 -3.37 11.05 6.51
C ASP A 130 -3.89 9.61 6.42
N ARG A 131 -2.99 8.68 6.12
CA ARG A 131 -3.33 7.28 5.83
C ARG A 131 -2.43 6.34 6.58
N VAL A 132 -2.88 5.10 6.70
CA VAL A 132 -2.06 3.97 7.10
C VAL A 132 -2.08 3.00 5.94
N LEU A 133 -0.90 2.70 5.40
CA LEU A 133 -0.74 1.83 4.25
C LEU A 133 -0.13 0.50 4.68
N MET A 134 -0.81 -0.62 4.40
CA MET A 134 -0.28 -1.96 4.63
C MET A 134 0.58 -2.41 3.45
N SER A 135 1.73 -3.00 3.75
CA SER A 135 2.59 -3.63 2.75
C SER A 135 2.17 -5.07 2.50
N LEU A 136 2.05 -5.44 1.22
CA LEU A 136 1.93 -6.85 0.80
C LEU A 136 3.27 -7.46 0.37
N LEU A 137 4.39 -6.76 0.57
CA LEU A 137 5.73 -7.20 0.18
C LEU A 137 6.54 -7.79 1.35
N SER A 138 5.88 -8.29 2.40
CA SER A 138 6.57 -8.92 3.53
C SER A 138 7.28 -10.22 3.14
N GLU A 139 8.48 -10.42 3.67
CA GLU A 139 9.19 -11.70 3.51
C GLU A 139 8.46 -12.83 4.29
N PRO A 140 8.61 -14.10 3.88
CA PRO A 140 8.07 -15.22 4.65
C PRO A 140 8.54 -15.18 6.12
N GLY A 141 7.60 -15.26 7.06
CA GLY A 141 7.89 -15.21 8.50
C GLY A 141 8.04 -13.81 9.07
N GLN A 142 8.00 -12.75 8.25
CA GLN A 142 7.89 -11.38 8.74
C GLN A 142 6.43 -11.02 9.06
N PRO A 143 6.21 -10.13 10.05
CA PRO A 143 4.89 -9.60 10.32
C PRO A 143 4.35 -8.78 9.12
N LEU A 144 3.04 -8.61 9.08
CA LEU A 144 2.44 -7.56 8.26
C LEU A 144 2.93 -6.20 8.75
N LEU A 145 3.51 -5.44 7.81
CA LEU A 145 4.01 -4.10 8.08
C LEU A 145 3.00 -3.07 7.62
N VAL A 146 2.86 -2.01 8.40
CA VAL A 146 2.09 -0.83 8.05
C VAL A 146 2.95 0.42 8.10
N PHE A 147 2.62 1.39 7.26
CA PHE A 147 3.33 2.65 7.11
C PHE A 147 2.34 3.79 7.32
N PRO A 148 2.50 4.60 8.37
CA PRO A 148 1.80 5.85 8.46
C PRO A 148 2.25 6.77 7.32
N TYR A 149 1.31 7.37 6.62
CA TYR A 149 1.53 8.31 5.53
C TYR A 149 1.01 9.68 5.95
N ALA A 150 1.92 10.67 5.97
CA ALA A 150 1.56 12.05 6.27
C ALA A 150 1.25 12.80 4.97
N HIS A 151 -0.03 13.10 4.74
CA HIS A 151 -0.53 13.79 3.55
C HIS A 151 0.17 15.13 3.33
N GLY A 152 0.25 15.93 4.39
CA GLY A 152 0.90 17.26 4.33
C GLY A 152 2.38 17.23 3.95
N ARG A 153 3.06 16.08 4.08
CA ARG A 153 4.47 15.91 3.69
C ARG A 153 4.66 15.01 2.46
N GLY A 154 3.61 14.35 1.99
CA GLY A 154 3.65 13.38 0.91
C GLY A 154 4.68 12.27 1.14
N ALA A 155 4.78 11.75 2.37
CA ALA A 155 5.84 10.83 2.77
C ALA A 155 5.36 9.78 3.78
N LEU A 156 5.95 8.58 3.67
CA LEU A 156 5.81 7.52 4.67
C LEU A 156 6.66 7.85 5.90
N ARG A 157 6.16 7.46 7.07
CA ARG A 157 6.89 7.40 8.33
C ARG A 157 7.50 6.01 8.53
N ALA A 158 8.15 5.81 9.67
CA ALA A 158 8.71 4.51 10.03
C ALA A 158 7.63 3.41 9.98
N ALA A 159 8.04 2.23 9.51
CA ALA A 159 7.15 1.07 9.48
C ALA A 159 6.88 0.60 10.91
N HIS A 160 5.69 0.05 11.11
CA HIS A 160 5.29 -0.64 12.34
C HIS A 160 4.78 -2.03 12.00
N SER A 161 4.87 -2.97 12.95
CA SER A 161 4.04 -4.16 12.82
C SER A 161 2.56 -3.78 12.93
N LEU A 162 1.69 -4.53 12.26
CA LEU A 162 0.25 -4.31 12.37
C LEU A 162 -0.25 -4.42 13.82
N LYS A 163 0.36 -5.29 14.64
CA LYS A 163 0.03 -5.40 16.07
C LYS A 163 0.35 -4.12 16.84
N ASN A 164 1.55 -3.56 16.66
CA ASN A 164 1.93 -2.29 17.29
C ASN A 164 0.99 -1.17 16.84
N PHE A 165 0.71 -1.09 15.53
CA PHE A 165 -0.23 -0.09 15.01
C PHE A 165 -1.61 -0.21 15.65
N LEU A 166 -2.20 -1.41 15.71
CA LEU A 166 -3.53 -1.59 16.29
C LEU A 166 -3.55 -1.24 17.78
N LEU A 167 -2.53 -1.65 18.54
CA LEU A 167 -2.38 -1.26 19.93
C LEU A 167 -2.30 0.27 20.07
N THR A 168 -1.39 0.92 19.36
CA THR A 168 -1.17 2.36 19.53
C THR A 168 -2.30 3.23 18.99
N ALA A 169 -2.91 2.83 17.86
CA ALA A 169 -3.95 3.63 17.21
C ALA A 169 -5.32 3.56 17.90
N TRP A 170 -5.63 2.45 18.59
CA TRP A 170 -6.89 2.29 19.35
C TRP A 170 -6.76 2.64 20.83
N LEU A 171 -5.55 2.95 21.28
CA LEU A 171 -5.31 3.42 22.65
C LEU A 171 -5.08 4.95 22.72
N SER A 172 -5.28 5.72 21.63
CA SER A 172 -5.06 7.18 21.57
C SER A 172 -6.29 8.02 21.17
N ASP A 173 -6.56 9.01 22.02
CA ASP A 173 -7.18 10.35 21.84
C ASP A 173 -8.70 10.53 21.64
N ASN A 174 -9.54 10.10 22.60
CA ASN A 174 -10.73 10.86 23.08
C ASN A 174 -11.22 10.34 24.46
N GLU A 175 -11.72 11.24 25.32
CA GLU A 175 -12.16 10.94 26.70
C GLU A 175 -13.32 9.92 26.74
N PRO A 176 -13.26 8.90 27.61
CA PRO A 176 -14.33 7.93 27.74
C PRO A 176 -15.57 8.53 28.44
N GLU A 177 -16.75 8.26 27.90
CA GLU A 177 -18.01 8.39 28.63
C GLU A 177 -18.08 7.34 29.77
N PRO A 178 -18.89 7.55 30.82
CA PRO A 178 -18.80 6.84 32.11
C PRO A 178 -18.91 5.29 32.08
N ASP A 179 -19.27 4.70 30.94
CA ASP A 179 -19.55 3.27 30.76
C ASP A 179 -18.75 2.63 29.59
N GLU A 180 -17.71 3.29 29.06
CA GLU A 180 -16.93 2.83 27.88
C GLU A 180 -15.49 2.32 28.20
N ALA A 181 -14.99 1.43 27.33
CA ALA A 181 -13.62 0.89 27.31
C ALA A 181 -12.67 1.75 26.42
N PRO A 182 -11.33 1.70 26.60
CA PRO A 182 -10.47 2.89 26.79
C PRO A 182 -9.75 3.48 25.57
N GLY A 183 -9.25 4.72 25.79
CA GLY A 183 -8.05 5.33 25.19
C GLY A 183 -7.55 6.58 25.96
N TRP A 184 -6.90 6.38 27.12
CA TRP A 184 -6.51 7.41 28.09
C TRP A 184 -5.11 7.97 27.81
N VAL A 185 -5.02 9.22 27.37
CA VAL A 185 -3.72 9.91 27.22
C VAL A 185 -3.24 10.45 28.57
N GLY A 186 -1.98 10.14 28.93
CA GLY A 186 -1.34 10.57 30.19
C GLY A 186 -1.46 9.58 31.36
N ASP A 187 -2.09 8.42 31.16
CA ASP A 187 -2.09 7.33 32.13
C ASP A 187 -0.74 6.56 32.06
N PRO A 188 -0.03 6.36 33.18
CA PRO A 188 1.19 5.55 33.23
C PRO A 188 1.02 4.12 32.66
N HIS A 189 -0.18 3.55 32.75
CA HIS A 189 -0.53 2.27 32.16
C HIS A 189 -0.48 2.33 30.62
N TYR A 190 -0.98 3.41 30.03
CA TYR A 190 -0.95 3.60 28.58
C TYR A 190 0.48 3.83 28.07
N GLU A 191 1.27 4.66 28.76
CA GLU A 191 2.69 4.84 28.44
C GLU A 191 3.45 3.50 28.50
N ALA A 192 3.15 2.66 29.49
CA ALA A 192 3.71 1.31 29.58
C ALA A 192 3.30 0.41 28.41
N LEU A 193 2.03 0.45 27.98
CA LEU A 193 1.56 -0.30 26.80
C LEU A 193 2.23 0.17 25.50
N GLN A 194 2.42 1.48 25.34
CA GLN A 194 3.19 2.02 24.21
C GLN A 194 4.65 1.56 24.22
N GLU A 195 5.28 1.48 25.40
CA GLU A 195 6.63 0.95 25.53
C GLU A 195 6.68 -0.53 25.12
N VAL A 196 5.73 -1.35 25.58
CA VAL A 196 5.61 -2.76 25.20
C VAL A 196 5.46 -2.91 23.67
N ALA A 197 4.62 -2.08 23.04
CA ALA A 197 4.41 -2.11 21.60
C ALA A 197 5.67 -1.66 20.80
N ARG A 198 6.39 -0.66 21.30
CA ARG A 198 7.68 -0.22 20.74
C ARG A 198 8.77 -1.28 20.89
N GLU A 199 8.88 -1.91 22.06
CA GLU A 199 9.84 -2.99 22.30
C GLU A 199 9.54 -4.22 21.44
N HIS A 200 8.26 -4.56 21.25
CA HIS A 200 7.84 -5.59 20.32
C HIS A 200 8.35 -5.33 18.89
N ASP A 201 8.15 -4.12 18.37
CA ASP A 201 8.66 -3.75 17.04
C ASP A 201 10.19 -3.72 16.97
N ALA A 202 10.89 -3.34 18.06
CA ALA A 202 12.35 -3.37 18.14
C ALA A 202 12.92 -4.81 18.15
N ARG A 203 12.18 -5.77 18.72
CA ARG A 203 12.52 -7.20 18.69
C ARG A 203 12.24 -7.84 17.33
N LEU A 204 11.35 -7.23 16.54
CA LEU A 204 11.14 -7.59 15.14
C LEU A 204 12.14 -6.83 14.28
N ALA A 205 12.63 -7.44 13.20
CA ALA A 205 13.51 -6.76 12.26
C ALA A 205 12.72 -5.78 11.35
N VAL A 206 11.91 -4.90 11.94
CA VAL A 206 11.11 -3.92 11.21
C VAL A 206 12.07 -2.95 10.52
N PRO A 207 12.05 -2.83 9.18
CA PRO A 207 12.99 -1.97 8.46
C PRO A 207 12.84 -0.50 8.84
N SER A 208 13.95 0.17 9.10
CA SER A 208 14.00 1.63 9.18
C SER A 208 13.70 2.28 7.82
N PRO A 209 13.02 3.46 7.78
CA PRO A 209 12.82 4.28 6.58
C PRO A 209 14.09 4.54 5.76
N ASP A 210 15.27 4.50 6.38
CA ASP A 210 16.55 4.84 5.77
C ASP A 210 17.37 3.62 5.27
N ALA A 211 16.84 2.40 5.40
CA ALA A 211 17.57 1.18 5.06
C ALA A 211 17.70 0.99 3.52
N ARG A 212 18.81 1.48 2.96
CA ARG A 212 19.23 1.27 1.56
C ARG A 212 19.87 -0.13 1.39
N ALA A 213 19.09 -1.21 1.45
CA ALA A 213 19.59 -2.56 1.16
C ALA A 213 19.12 -3.04 -0.23
N PRO A 214 19.98 -3.73 -1.02
CA PRO A 214 19.73 -4.05 -2.41
C PRO A 214 19.09 -5.44 -2.59
N THR A 215 18.31 -5.58 -3.67
CA THR A 215 17.83 -6.81 -4.36
C THR A 215 16.44 -7.39 -4.05
N ALA A 216 15.81 -7.13 -2.91
CA ALA A 216 14.38 -7.40 -2.73
C ALA A 216 13.62 -6.08 -2.61
N PRO A 217 12.68 -5.76 -3.52
CA PRO A 217 11.98 -4.48 -3.48
C PRO A 217 11.12 -4.39 -2.21
N ARG A 218 11.58 -3.62 -1.23
CA ARG A 218 10.79 -3.25 -0.06
C ARG A 218 9.86 -2.10 -0.42
N SER A 219 8.61 -2.15 0.05
CA SER A 219 7.58 -1.13 -0.23
C SER A 219 8.06 0.29 -0.02
N LEU A 220 8.78 0.54 1.06
CA LEU A 220 9.38 1.83 1.39
C LEU A 220 10.36 2.35 0.32
N HIS A 221 11.30 1.51 -0.11
CA HIS A 221 12.29 1.88 -1.13
C HIS A 221 11.59 2.17 -2.46
N LEU A 222 10.67 1.28 -2.86
CA LEU A 222 9.85 1.44 -4.06
C LEU A 222 8.98 2.71 -4.01
N HIS A 223 8.40 3.01 -2.86
CA HIS A 223 7.62 4.23 -2.65
C HIS A 223 8.51 5.45 -2.83
N GLY A 224 9.70 5.48 -2.20
CA GLY A 224 10.67 6.57 -2.29
C GLY A 224 11.06 6.92 -3.71
N ARG A 225 11.43 5.92 -4.53
CA ARG A 225 11.79 6.12 -5.95
C ARG A 225 10.61 6.49 -6.85
N SER A 226 9.38 6.22 -6.41
CA SER A 226 8.16 6.45 -7.18
C SER A 226 7.43 7.74 -6.81
N ARG A 227 7.92 8.50 -5.81
CA ARG A 227 7.24 9.71 -5.28
C ARG A 227 6.88 10.73 -6.35
N TRP A 228 7.73 10.88 -7.36
CA TRP A 228 7.50 11.83 -8.45
C TRP A 228 6.26 11.47 -9.32
N MET A 229 5.87 10.19 -9.36
CA MET A 229 4.76 9.72 -10.20
C MET A 229 3.38 9.94 -9.59
N TYR A 230 3.27 10.02 -8.25
CA TYR A 230 1.97 10.12 -7.59
C TYR A 230 1.19 11.33 -8.06
N GLY A 231 1.75 12.54 -7.98
CA GLY A 231 1.09 13.75 -8.50
C GLY A 231 0.92 13.75 -10.03
N VAL A 232 1.85 13.12 -10.75
CA VAL A 232 1.82 13.01 -12.22
C VAL A 232 0.59 12.22 -12.70
N LEU A 233 0.23 11.12 -12.03
CA LEU A 233 -0.96 10.32 -12.38
C LEU A 233 -2.28 11.08 -12.18
N TRP A 234 -2.28 12.09 -11.31
CA TRP A 234 -3.43 13.00 -11.09
C TRP A 234 -3.39 14.26 -11.97
N GLY A 235 -2.43 14.33 -12.91
CA GLY A 235 -2.23 15.49 -13.77
C GLY A 235 -1.74 16.75 -13.03
N ARG A 236 -1.25 16.59 -11.79
CA ARG A 236 -0.81 17.66 -10.90
C ARG A 236 0.55 17.32 -10.30
N PRO A 237 1.65 17.46 -11.07
CA PRO A 237 2.98 17.17 -10.56
C PRO A 237 3.30 17.99 -9.29
N SER A 238 4.03 17.38 -8.36
CA SER A 238 4.42 18.05 -7.12
C SER A 238 5.26 19.31 -7.38
N PRO A 239 5.15 20.37 -6.56
CA PRO A 239 6.10 21.48 -6.60
C PRO A 239 7.57 21.03 -6.44
N SER A 240 7.82 19.92 -5.73
CA SER A 240 9.13 19.28 -5.57
C SER A 240 9.46 18.27 -6.68
N LEU A 241 8.80 18.32 -7.85
CA LEU A 241 8.98 17.35 -8.94
C LEU A 241 10.46 17.13 -9.30
N LYS A 242 11.22 18.22 -9.45
CA LYS A 242 12.65 18.16 -9.80
C LYS A 242 13.47 17.43 -8.72
N GLU A 243 13.26 17.75 -7.44
CA GLU A 243 13.94 17.11 -6.31
C GLU A 243 13.63 15.60 -6.22
N TYR A 244 12.39 15.21 -6.54
CA TYR A 244 12.01 13.80 -6.57
C TYR A 244 12.59 13.08 -7.78
N LEU A 245 12.62 13.71 -8.95
CA LEU A 245 13.30 13.17 -10.14
C LEU A 245 14.80 13.05 -9.93
N GLU A 246 15.44 13.95 -9.18
CA GLU A 246 16.85 13.86 -8.78
C GLU A 246 17.16 12.63 -7.93
N GLN A 247 16.17 12.05 -7.26
CA GLN A 247 16.30 10.80 -6.49
C GLN A 247 15.76 9.58 -7.25
N ALA A 248 15.08 9.80 -8.37
CA ALA A 248 14.52 8.73 -9.16
C ALA A 248 15.62 7.98 -9.95
N PRO A 249 15.43 6.67 -10.19
CA PRO A 249 16.25 5.84 -11.06
C PRO A 249 16.54 6.47 -12.42
N GLY A 250 17.72 6.19 -12.97
CA GLY A 250 18.12 6.59 -14.32
C GLY A 250 18.55 5.39 -15.17
N ASP A 251 19.34 5.67 -16.20
CA ASP A 251 19.81 4.68 -17.17
C ASP A 251 20.61 3.53 -16.55
N ALA A 252 21.33 3.78 -15.45
CA ALA A 252 22.12 2.76 -14.77
C ALA A 252 21.23 1.67 -14.15
N GLU A 253 20.20 2.08 -13.40
CA GLU A 253 19.21 1.18 -12.83
C GLU A 253 18.40 0.49 -13.93
N TRP A 254 17.96 1.23 -14.96
CA TRP A 254 17.27 0.67 -16.11
C TRP A 254 18.07 -0.46 -16.78
N GLY A 255 19.36 -0.24 -17.00
CA GLY A 255 20.26 -1.22 -17.64
C GLY A 255 20.31 -2.56 -16.93
N VAL A 256 20.16 -2.56 -15.60
CA VAL A 256 20.14 -3.76 -14.75
C VAL A 256 18.72 -4.32 -14.65
N GLU A 257 17.74 -3.49 -14.29
CA GLU A 257 16.38 -3.93 -13.93
C GLU A 257 15.55 -4.38 -15.14
N LYS A 258 15.88 -3.95 -16.36
CA LYS A 258 15.12 -4.31 -17.57
C LYS A 258 15.03 -5.81 -17.82
N GLN A 259 15.98 -6.59 -17.31
CA GLN A 259 16.01 -8.05 -17.43
C GLN A 259 14.98 -8.74 -16.53
N GLU A 260 14.53 -8.06 -15.47
CA GLU A 260 13.68 -8.61 -14.42
C GLU A 260 12.19 -8.24 -14.59
N LEU A 261 11.85 -7.34 -15.53
CA LEU A 261 10.49 -6.78 -15.64
C LEU A 261 9.42 -7.84 -15.91
N SER A 262 9.73 -8.88 -16.68
CA SER A 262 8.79 -9.96 -16.96
C SER A 262 8.49 -10.82 -15.72
N ALA A 263 9.38 -10.82 -14.73
CA ALA A 263 9.19 -11.54 -13.47
C ALA A 263 8.71 -10.64 -12.33
N ASN A 264 8.94 -9.32 -12.40
CA ASN A 264 8.68 -8.39 -11.32
C ASN A 264 7.62 -7.33 -11.70
N PRO A 265 6.35 -7.50 -11.27
CA PRO A 265 5.25 -6.63 -11.70
C PRO A 265 5.43 -5.17 -11.28
N LEU A 266 5.92 -4.90 -10.06
CA LEU A 266 6.08 -3.53 -9.57
C LEU A 266 7.16 -2.77 -10.33
N LEU A 267 8.28 -3.43 -10.66
CA LEU A 267 9.33 -2.86 -11.49
C LEU A 267 8.83 -2.60 -12.92
N ALA A 268 8.09 -3.55 -13.51
CA ALA A 268 7.49 -3.37 -14.83
C ALA A 268 6.53 -2.17 -14.85
N ASN A 269 5.64 -2.06 -13.86
CA ASN A 269 4.69 -0.95 -13.74
C ASN A 269 5.42 0.39 -13.63
N TYR A 270 6.45 0.46 -12.77
CA TYR A 270 7.31 1.63 -12.63
C TYR A 270 7.93 2.04 -13.97
N TRP A 271 8.65 1.12 -14.64
CA TRP A 271 9.40 1.47 -15.85
C TRP A 271 8.53 1.78 -17.06
N MET A 272 7.38 1.11 -17.21
CA MET A 272 6.40 1.43 -18.27
C MET A 272 5.93 2.89 -18.14
N LEU A 273 5.48 3.30 -16.95
CA LEU A 273 4.98 4.64 -16.72
C LEU A 273 6.10 5.68 -16.68
N ALA A 274 7.24 5.35 -16.06
CA ALA A 274 8.40 6.22 -16.00
C ALA A 274 8.86 6.63 -17.41
N HIS A 275 9.09 5.65 -18.29
CA HIS A 275 9.54 5.94 -19.66
C HIS A 275 8.46 6.63 -20.50
N TYR A 276 7.19 6.32 -20.29
CA TYR A 276 6.09 7.05 -20.94
C TYR A 276 6.11 8.55 -20.59
N PHE A 277 6.24 8.89 -19.31
CA PHE A 277 6.26 10.28 -18.84
C PHE A 277 7.58 11.01 -19.13
N LEU A 278 8.70 10.30 -19.15
CA LEU A 278 10.01 10.85 -19.52
C LEU A 278 10.17 11.07 -21.04
N GLY A 279 9.22 10.59 -21.85
CA GLY A 279 9.28 10.70 -23.32
C GLY A 279 10.27 9.72 -23.98
N ASN A 280 10.67 8.66 -23.28
CA ASN A 280 11.56 7.63 -23.83
C ASN A 280 10.75 6.52 -24.51
N GLU A 281 10.27 6.78 -25.73
CA GLU A 281 9.37 5.86 -26.45
C GLU A 281 9.98 4.47 -26.68
N LYS A 282 11.30 4.40 -26.97
CA LYS A 282 11.99 3.12 -27.20
C LYS A 282 12.04 2.27 -25.93
N ALA A 283 12.47 2.84 -24.81
CA ALA A 283 12.52 2.12 -23.54
C ALA A 283 11.12 1.82 -23.01
N CYS A 284 10.15 2.73 -23.24
CA CYS A 284 8.74 2.51 -22.93
C CYS A 284 8.20 1.29 -23.68
N THR A 285 8.44 1.20 -24.99
CA THR A 285 8.04 0.05 -25.81
C THR A 285 8.68 -1.25 -25.31
N ALA A 286 9.97 -1.22 -24.95
CA ALA A 286 10.65 -2.38 -24.38
C ALA A 286 10.03 -2.82 -23.04
N ALA A 287 9.71 -1.88 -22.16
CA ALA A 287 9.05 -2.15 -20.89
C ALA A 287 7.62 -2.69 -21.10
N VAL A 288 6.86 -2.17 -22.07
CA VAL A 288 5.53 -2.66 -22.46
C VAL A 288 5.59 -4.12 -22.93
N VAL A 289 6.57 -4.47 -23.77
CA VAL A 289 6.77 -5.86 -24.22
C VAL A 289 7.00 -6.80 -23.04
N ALA A 290 7.86 -6.42 -22.09
CA ALA A 290 8.07 -7.20 -20.88
C ALA A 290 6.82 -7.24 -19.98
N GLY A 291 6.07 -6.14 -19.89
CA GLY A 291 4.81 -6.04 -19.15
C GLY A 291 3.74 -7.01 -19.67
N HIS A 292 3.64 -7.21 -20.98
CA HIS A 292 2.76 -8.22 -21.59
C HIS A 292 3.13 -9.66 -21.20
N GLN A 293 4.41 -9.92 -20.96
CA GLN A 293 4.92 -11.23 -20.54
C GLN A 293 4.78 -11.48 -19.03
N ASN A 294 4.47 -10.43 -18.25
CA ASN A 294 4.41 -10.52 -16.81
C ASN A 294 3.24 -11.40 -16.33
N PRO A 295 3.39 -12.21 -15.26
CA PRO A 295 2.31 -13.06 -14.74
C PRO A 295 1.14 -12.29 -14.10
N ALA A 296 1.34 -11.06 -13.64
CA ALA A 296 0.30 -10.22 -13.04
C ALA A 296 -0.69 -9.69 -14.08
N GLU A 297 -1.99 -9.84 -13.83
CA GLU A 297 -3.00 -9.27 -14.73
C GLU A 297 -3.01 -7.74 -14.73
N LEU A 298 -2.72 -7.10 -13.60
CA LEU A 298 -2.62 -5.64 -13.52
C LEU A 298 -1.51 -5.11 -14.42
N THR A 299 -0.33 -5.72 -14.38
CA THR A 299 0.81 -5.33 -15.20
C THR A 299 0.53 -5.54 -16.69
N ARG A 300 -0.08 -6.68 -17.08
CA ARG A 300 -0.50 -6.89 -18.47
C ARG A 300 -1.57 -5.89 -18.92
N GLY A 301 -2.50 -5.56 -18.03
CA GLY A 301 -3.49 -4.52 -18.27
C GLY A 301 -2.81 -3.17 -18.55
N LEU A 302 -1.90 -2.76 -17.67
CA LEU A 302 -1.15 -1.52 -17.82
C LEU A 302 -0.32 -1.49 -19.11
N ALA A 303 0.29 -2.61 -19.49
CA ALA A 303 1.00 -2.72 -20.77
C ALA A 303 0.07 -2.42 -21.97
N ARG A 304 -1.13 -3.01 -22.01
CA ARG A 304 -2.14 -2.69 -23.05
C ARG A 304 -2.54 -1.21 -23.04
N LEU A 305 -2.69 -0.62 -21.86
CA LEU A 305 -3.09 0.77 -21.71
C LEU A 305 -2.01 1.74 -22.23
N VAL A 306 -0.76 1.53 -21.82
CA VAL A 306 0.38 2.36 -22.26
C VAL A 306 0.63 2.16 -23.76
N GLU A 307 0.51 0.93 -24.28
CA GLU A 307 0.58 0.64 -25.72
C GLU A 307 -0.48 1.44 -26.51
N ALA A 308 -1.72 1.49 -26.01
CA ALA A 308 -2.78 2.29 -26.61
C ALA A 308 -2.47 3.79 -26.58
N TRP A 309 -1.86 4.30 -25.50
CA TRP A 309 -1.41 5.69 -25.42
C TRP A 309 -0.31 6.01 -26.42
N LEU A 310 0.66 5.11 -26.61
CA LEU A 310 1.72 5.28 -27.61
C LEU A 310 1.16 5.25 -29.04
N ALA A 311 0.20 4.38 -29.32
CA ALA A 311 -0.41 4.26 -30.64
C ALA A 311 -1.35 5.43 -31.00
N ALA A 312 -2.05 6.00 -30.00
CA ALA A 312 -2.97 7.12 -30.18
C ALA A 312 -2.86 8.15 -29.04
N PRO A 313 -1.79 8.98 -29.00
CA PRO A 313 -1.55 9.92 -27.91
C PRO A 313 -2.71 10.91 -27.67
N SER A 314 -3.42 11.31 -28.73
CA SER A 314 -4.59 12.21 -28.65
C SER A 314 -5.81 11.59 -27.94
N ARG A 315 -5.80 10.28 -27.70
CA ARG A 315 -6.83 9.54 -26.96
C ARG A 315 -6.36 9.08 -25.58
N ALA A 316 -5.11 9.36 -25.21
CA ALA A 316 -4.58 8.97 -23.92
C ALA A 316 -5.36 9.63 -22.79
N ARG A 317 -5.66 8.88 -21.73
CA ARG A 317 -6.34 9.39 -20.53
C ARG A 317 -6.00 8.57 -19.30
N ILE A 318 -6.04 9.22 -18.14
CA ILE A 318 -5.94 8.60 -16.81
C ILE A 318 -7.06 9.16 -15.95
N GLY A 319 -8.12 8.38 -15.71
CA GLY A 319 -9.34 8.87 -15.04
C GLY A 319 -9.87 10.15 -15.72
N GLU A 320 -9.83 11.25 -14.96
CA GLU A 320 -10.26 12.61 -15.38
C GLU A 320 -9.16 13.43 -16.09
N VAL A 321 -7.94 12.90 -16.21
CA VAL A 321 -6.81 13.57 -16.89
C VAL A 321 -6.87 13.22 -18.38
N ASP A 322 -7.24 14.19 -19.21
CA ASP A 322 -7.31 14.03 -20.66
C ASP A 322 -5.94 14.06 -21.36
N ALA A 323 -5.92 13.79 -22.66
CA ALA A 323 -4.71 13.75 -23.48
C ALA A 323 -3.93 15.07 -23.46
N THR A 324 -4.62 16.21 -23.40
CA THR A 324 -3.98 17.54 -23.40
C THR A 324 -3.29 17.79 -22.06
N ALA A 325 -3.93 17.43 -20.96
CA ALA A 325 -3.36 17.51 -19.62
C ALA A 325 -2.19 16.53 -19.46
N LEU A 326 -2.32 15.30 -19.97
CA LEU A 326 -1.23 14.32 -19.97
C LEU A 326 -0.01 14.83 -20.73
N GLU A 327 -0.19 15.42 -21.92
CA GLU A 327 0.95 15.93 -22.69
C GLU A 327 1.66 17.09 -21.97
N ARG A 328 0.93 18.00 -21.33
CA ARG A 328 1.53 19.06 -20.49
C ARG A 328 2.33 18.48 -19.34
N VAL A 329 1.82 17.43 -18.70
CA VAL A 329 2.50 16.74 -17.60
C VAL A 329 3.76 16.03 -18.09
N ARG A 330 3.70 15.34 -19.24
CA ARG A 330 4.87 14.72 -19.89
C ARG A 330 5.95 15.75 -20.18
N GLN A 331 5.57 16.91 -20.72
CA GLN A 331 6.51 18.01 -20.97
C GLN A 331 7.15 18.51 -19.67
N ALA A 332 6.37 18.73 -18.61
CA ALA A 332 6.88 19.18 -17.31
C ALA A 332 7.83 18.17 -16.65
N VAL A 333 7.51 16.86 -16.74
CA VAL A 333 8.38 15.77 -16.28
C VAL A 333 9.67 15.75 -17.09
N SER A 334 9.55 15.77 -18.43
CA SER A 334 10.71 15.81 -19.31
C SER A 334 11.60 16.99 -18.95
N ASP A 335 11.09 18.22 -18.90
CA ASP A 335 11.88 19.43 -18.59
C ASP A 335 12.58 19.38 -17.23
N SER A 336 11.99 18.69 -16.25
CA SER A 336 12.54 18.53 -14.90
C SER A 336 13.51 17.36 -14.76
N ALA A 337 13.49 16.39 -15.68
CA ALA A 337 14.27 15.15 -15.57
C ALA A 337 15.77 15.37 -15.79
N ARG A 338 16.61 14.55 -15.15
CA ARG A 338 18.06 14.55 -15.37
C ARG A 338 18.42 14.01 -16.76
N PRO A 339 19.58 14.37 -17.33
CA PRO A 339 19.99 13.88 -18.65
C PRO A 339 20.06 12.35 -18.78
N ASP A 340 20.45 11.65 -17.71
CA ASP A 340 20.54 10.18 -17.62
C ASP A 340 19.18 9.49 -17.49
N GLN A 341 18.08 10.24 -17.39
CA GLN A 341 16.72 9.69 -17.34
C GLN A 341 16.00 9.84 -18.69
N ARG A 342 16.44 10.81 -19.50
CA ARG A 342 15.87 11.10 -20.82
C ARG A 342 16.51 10.29 -21.94
N SER A 343 17.65 9.63 -21.70
CA SER A 343 18.45 9.03 -22.75
C SER A 343 17.96 7.62 -23.12
N PRO A 344 17.61 7.37 -24.39
CA PRO A 344 17.41 6.01 -24.89
C PRO A 344 18.75 5.49 -25.41
N ARG A 345 19.56 4.86 -24.56
CA ARG A 345 20.64 4.00 -25.07
C ARG A 345 20.11 2.62 -25.43
#